data_AF-A0A941SWV5-F1
#
_entry.id   AF-A0A941SWV5-F1
#
_cell.length_a   1.000
_cell.length_b   1.000
_cell.length_c   1.000
_cell.angle_alpha   90.00
_cell.angle_beta   90.00
_cell.angle_gamma   90.00
#
_symmetry.space_group_name_H-M   'P 1'
#
loop_
_entity.id
_entity.type
_entity.pdbx_description
1 polymer ?
#
loop_
_entity_poly.entity_id
_entity_poly.type
_entity_poly.pdbx_seq_one_letter_code
_entity_poly.pdbx_strand_id
1 'polypeptide(L)'
;LLGGFAMLALSVRLAAPRRWAVTPAVRAWLWAAAVALLAQIVLGGLASTTGSILSCDGLADCWRAAAGQGWAALDPWRLPGSAAGAPVQWLHRVVTGAVLLLALPLAWHLRRIDAWGAGVLAAALLALAMLGPVMVGAGFAFGLALAHNQLAAIALAALTRWL
;
A
#
# COMPACT_ATOMS: atom_id res chain seq x y z
N LEU A 1 10.68 -6.71 5.93
CA LEU A 1 10.14 -5.48 5.29
C LEU A 1 9.28 -4.67 6.25
N LEU A 2 8.14 -5.18 6.74
CA LEU A 2 7.24 -4.43 7.65
C LEU A 2 7.95 -3.78 8.87
N GLY A 3 8.86 -4.48 9.53
CA GLY A 3 9.65 -3.91 10.63
C GLY A 3 10.49 -2.69 10.22
N GLY A 4 11.07 -2.70 9.02
CA GLY A 4 11.81 -1.55 8.47
C GLY A 4 10.88 -0.37 8.13
N PHE A 5 9.69 -0.65 7.60
CA PHE A 5 8.68 0.37 7.32
C PHE A 5 8.20 1.04 8.63
N ALA A 6 7.92 0.24 9.65
CA ALA A 6 7.51 0.71 10.97
C ALA A 6 8.62 1.55 11.63
N MET A 7 9.88 1.10 11.56
CA MET A 7 11.03 1.84 12.08
C MET A 7 11.20 3.18 11.37
N LEU A 8 11.16 3.21 10.03
CA LEU A 8 11.22 4.46 9.27
C LEU A 8 10.08 5.41 9.66
N ALA A 9 8.84 4.91 9.69
CA ALA A 9 7.68 5.71 10.06
C ALA A 9 7.78 6.27 11.48
N LEU A 10 8.31 5.50 12.42
CA LEU A 10 8.56 5.93 13.80
C LEU A 10 9.68 6.97 13.85
N SER A 11 10.81 6.75 13.18
CA SER A 11 11.92 7.69 13.11
C SER A 11 11.50 9.03 12.52
N VAL A 12 10.73 9.03 11.43
CA VAL A 12 10.19 10.26 10.82
C VAL A 12 9.26 10.98 11.78
N ARG A 13 8.39 10.26 12.50
CA ARG A 13 7.49 10.85 13.50
C ARG A 13 8.24 11.45 14.69
N LEU A 14 9.28 10.76 15.18
CA LEU A 14 10.11 11.24 16.28
C LEU A 14 10.98 12.43 15.89
N ALA A 15 11.47 12.46 14.65
CA ALA A 15 12.26 13.56 14.10
C ALA A 15 11.40 14.76 13.67
N ALA A 16 10.08 14.61 13.55
CA ALA A 16 9.20 15.68 13.13
C ALA A 16 9.11 16.77 14.22
N PRO A 17 9.55 18.01 13.94
CA PRO A 17 9.59 19.08 14.95
C PRO A 17 8.20 19.64 15.28
N ARG A 18 7.18 19.35 14.45
CA ARG A 18 5.82 19.87 14.57
C ARG A 18 4.81 18.74 14.71
N ARG A 19 3.98 18.83 15.73
CA ARG A 19 2.77 18.00 15.88
C ARG A 19 1.57 18.79 15.35
N TRP A 20 0.82 18.18 14.45
CA TRP A 20 -0.35 18.82 13.85
C TRP A 20 -1.60 18.57 14.71
N ALA A 21 -2.31 19.65 15.03
CA ALA A 21 -3.61 19.55 15.67
C ALA A 21 -4.65 19.17 14.61
N VAL A 22 -5.23 17.97 14.73
CA VAL A 22 -6.30 17.47 13.87
C VAL A 22 -7.51 17.13 14.72
N THR A 23 -8.71 17.29 14.16
CA THR A 23 -9.96 16.95 14.84
C THR A 23 -10.06 15.43 15.06
N PRO A 24 -10.87 14.96 16.03
CA PRO A 24 -11.05 13.53 16.28
C PRO A 24 -11.53 12.76 15.04
N ALA A 25 -12.41 13.35 14.24
CA ALA A 25 -12.90 12.76 12.99
C ALA A 25 -11.77 12.57 11.96
N VAL A 26 -10.92 13.58 11.77
CA VAL A 26 -9.75 13.49 10.88
C VAL A 26 -8.73 12.48 11.41
N ARG A 27 -8.56 12.38 12.74
CA ARG A 27 -7.71 11.37 13.38
C ARG A 27 -8.20 9.95 13.13
N ALA A 28 -9.50 9.71 13.23
CA ALA A 28 -10.09 8.41 12.89
C ALA A 28 -9.87 8.07 11.40
N TRP A 29 -10.02 9.04 10.51
CA TRP A 29 -9.74 8.87 9.08
C TRP A 29 -8.26 8.55 8.81
N LEU A 30 -7.33 9.26 9.46
CA LEU A 30 -5.90 8.95 9.40
C LEU A 30 -5.58 7.52 9.81
N TRP A 31 -6.19 7.04 10.91
CA TRP A 31 -6.01 5.65 11.34
C TRP A 31 -6.60 4.66 10.34
N ALA A 32 -7.78 4.93 9.79
CA ALA A 32 -8.38 4.07 8.76
C ALA A 32 -7.47 3.98 7.51
N ALA A 33 -6.93 5.11 7.05
CA ALA A 33 -5.98 5.15 5.95
C ALA A 33 -4.68 4.40 6.28
N ALA A 34 -4.18 4.52 7.52
CA ALA A 34 -2.95 3.85 7.96
C ALA A 34 -3.11 2.33 8.03
N VAL A 35 -4.24 1.86 8.58
CA VAL A 35 -4.56 0.42 8.63
C VAL A 35 -4.73 -0.13 7.22
N ALA A 36 -5.44 0.59 6.33
CA ALA A 36 -5.58 0.18 4.93
C ALA A 36 -4.23 0.10 4.22
N LEU A 37 -3.34 1.09 4.41
CA LEU A 37 -2.00 1.10 3.83
C LEU A 37 -1.11 -0.02 4.38
N LEU A 38 -1.20 -0.33 5.68
CA LEU A 38 -0.49 -1.46 6.27
C LEU A 38 -0.98 -2.79 5.70
N ALA A 39 -2.31 -2.98 5.61
CA ALA A 39 -2.89 -4.15 4.96
C ALA A 39 -2.41 -4.28 3.51
N GLN A 40 -2.32 -3.16 2.79
CA GLN A 40 -1.81 -3.12 1.41
C GLN A 40 -0.36 -3.58 1.31
N ILE A 41 0.50 -3.12 2.23
CA ILE A 41 1.92 -3.52 2.28
C ILE A 41 2.05 -5.01 2.61
N VAL A 42 1.26 -5.51 3.56
CA VAL A 42 1.23 -6.94 3.92
C VAL A 42 0.82 -7.78 2.71
N LEU A 43 -0.28 -7.41 2.04
CA LEU A 43 -0.78 -8.12 0.85
C LEU A 43 0.21 -8.05 -0.31
N GLY A 44 0.87 -6.91 -0.53
CA GLY A 44 1.90 -6.78 -1.56
C GLY A 44 3.14 -7.63 -1.26
N GLY A 45 3.55 -7.69 0.02
CA GLY A 45 4.61 -8.59 0.48
C GLY A 45 4.25 -10.05 0.25
N LEU A 46 3.05 -10.45 0.66
CA LEU A 46 2.54 -11.81 0.42
C LEU A 46 2.46 -12.13 -1.07
N ALA A 47 1.98 -11.19 -1.91
CA ALA A 47 1.90 -11.38 -3.35
C ALA A 47 3.28 -11.57 -3.99
N SER A 48 4.28 -10.85 -3.48
CA SER A 48 5.67 -10.94 -3.93
C SER A 48 6.32 -12.25 -3.53
N THR A 49 6.15 -12.70 -2.28
CA THR A 49 6.78 -13.94 -1.78
C THR A 49 6.15 -15.20 -2.36
N THR A 50 4.84 -15.20 -2.56
CA THR A 50 4.11 -16.36 -3.10
C THR A 50 4.11 -16.40 -4.63
N GLY A 51 4.60 -15.35 -5.31
CA GLY A 51 4.49 -15.21 -6.76
C GLY A 51 3.08 -14.91 -7.26
N SER A 52 2.12 -14.64 -6.36
CA SER A 52 0.72 -14.37 -6.69
C SER A 52 0.54 -13.17 -7.61
N ILE A 53 1.52 -12.29 -7.67
CA ILE A 53 1.45 -11.03 -8.40
C ILE A 53 1.28 -11.19 -9.93
N LEU A 54 1.67 -12.36 -10.46
CA LEU A 54 1.53 -12.76 -11.86
C LEU A 54 0.27 -13.58 -12.15
N SER A 55 -0.62 -13.77 -11.15
CA SER A 55 -1.78 -14.66 -11.31
C SER A 55 -2.86 -14.12 -12.24
N CYS A 56 -2.85 -12.82 -12.54
CA CYS A 56 -3.89 -12.14 -13.30
C CYS A 56 -3.51 -10.70 -13.67
N ASP A 57 -4.02 -10.22 -14.81
CA ASP A 57 -3.64 -8.93 -15.39
C ASP A 57 -4.58 -7.78 -14.99
N GLY A 58 -5.87 -8.07 -14.78
CA GLY A 58 -6.92 -7.06 -14.49
C GLY A 58 -7.75 -7.39 -13.26
N LEU A 59 -8.42 -6.38 -12.67
CA LEU A 59 -9.24 -6.58 -11.47
C LEU A 59 -10.39 -7.59 -11.67
N ALA A 60 -11.12 -7.46 -12.78
CA ALA A 60 -12.23 -8.36 -13.12
C ALA A 60 -11.74 -9.79 -13.44
N ASP A 61 -10.56 -9.90 -14.03
CA ASP A 61 -9.94 -11.19 -14.32
C ASP A 61 -9.44 -11.88 -13.05
N CYS A 62 -8.78 -11.12 -12.17
CA CYS A 62 -8.39 -11.58 -10.84
C CYS A 62 -9.60 -12.04 -10.02
N TRP A 63 -10.74 -11.33 -10.10
CA TRP A 63 -11.97 -11.74 -9.41
C TRP A 63 -12.46 -13.09 -9.92
N ARG A 64 -12.53 -13.28 -11.24
CA ARG A 64 -12.94 -14.55 -11.86
C ARG A 64 -12.00 -15.69 -11.47
N ALA A 65 -10.69 -15.45 -11.52
CA ALA A 65 -9.69 -16.42 -11.11
C ALA A 65 -9.74 -16.73 -9.59
N ALA A 66 -10.14 -15.76 -8.77
CA ALA A 66 -10.31 -15.93 -7.33
C ALA A 66 -11.62 -16.63 -6.93
N ALA A 67 -12.68 -16.53 -7.74
CA ALA A 67 -14.03 -16.99 -7.38
C ALA A 67 -14.17 -18.48 -7.04
N GLY A 68 -13.21 -19.32 -7.47
CA GLY A 68 -13.14 -20.75 -7.13
C GLY A 68 -12.08 -21.12 -6.08
N GLN A 69 -11.38 -20.13 -5.51
CA GLN A 69 -10.26 -20.36 -4.61
C GLN A 69 -10.64 -20.00 -3.17
N GLY A 70 -10.33 -20.90 -2.23
CA GLY A 70 -10.56 -20.67 -0.81
C GLY A 70 -9.54 -19.72 -0.17
N TRP A 71 -9.83 -19.29 1.06
CA TRP A 71 -8.97 -18.44 1.88
C TRP A 71 -7.59 -19.02 2.19
N ALA A 72 -7.37 -20.32 1.93
CA ALA A 72 -6.05 -20.95 1.94
C ALA A 72 -5.04 -20.25 1.00
N ALA A 73 -5.51 -19.46 0.03
CA ALA A 73 -4.66 -18.61 -0.79
C ALA A 73 -3.90 -17.53 0.02
N LEU A 74 -4.41 -17.13 1.19
CA LEU A 74 -3.78 -16.15 2.08
C LEU A 74 -2.76 -16.75 3.05
N ASP A 75 -2.51 -18.06 2.98
CA ASP A 75 -1.53 -18.71 3.87
C ASP A 75 -0.10 -18.20 3.56
N PRO A 76 0.55 -17.52 4.53
CA PRO A 76 1.87 -16.92 4.33
C PRO A 76 2.99 -17.95 4.19
N TRP A 77 2.73 -19.22 4.51
CA TRP A 77 3.70 -20.31 4.43
C TRP A 77 3.66 -21.07 3.10
N ARG A 78 2.84 -20.62 2.15
CA ARG A 78 2.78 -21.25 0.83
C ARG A 78 4.09 -21.14 0.07
N LEU A 79 4.38 -22.20 -0.68
CA LEU A 79 5.52 -22.28 -1.58
C LEU A 79 5.47 -21.13 -2.63
N PRO A 80 6.61 -20.46 -2.86
CA PRO A 80 6.74 -19.48 -3.94
C PRO A 80 6.34 -20.08 -5.28
N GLY A 81 5.51 -19.38 -6.06
CA GLY A 81 5.12 -19.78 -7.41
C GLY A 81 3.92 -20.74 -7.50
N SER A 82 3.19 -20.99 -6.41
CA SER A 82 1.95 -21.77 -6.47
C SER A 82 0.83 -20.98 -7.16
N ALA A 83 0.23 -21.53 -8.22
CA ALA A 83 -0.74 -20.85 -9.11
C ALA A 83 -2.05 -20.36 -8.45
N ALA A 84 -2.31 -20.72 -7.19
CA ALA A 84 -3.51 -20.34 -6.45
C ALA A 84 -3.34 -18.98 -5.72
N GLY A 85 -2.83 -17.96 -6.42
CA GLY A 85 -2.51 -16.64 -5.88
C GLY A 85 -3.50 -15.52 -6.25
N ALA A 86 -4.48 -15.82 -7.11
CA ALA A 86 -5.43 -14.82 -7.59
C ALA A 86 -6.21 -14.09 -6.48
N PRO A 87 -6.65 -14.75 -5.37
CA PRO A 87 -7.28 -14.04 -4.25
C PRO A 87 -6.37 -12.99 -3.60
N VAL A 88 -5.07 -13.30 -3.42
CA VAL A 88 -4.09 -12.37 -2.85
C VAL A 88 -3.95 -11.15 -3.75
N GLN A 89 -3.75 -11.38 -5.05
CA GLN A 89 -3.55 -10.31 -6.02
C GLN A 89 -4.82 -9.48 -6.23
N TRP A 90 -6.00 -10.11 -6.21
CA TRP A 90 -7.28 -9.43 -6.23
C TRP A 90 -7.47 -8.54 -4.99
N LEU A 91 -7.26 -9.08 -3.78
CA LEU A 91 -7.33 -8.33 -2.52
C LEU A 91 -6.35 -7.16 -2.53
N HIS A 92 -5.11 -7.38 -2.97
CA HIS A 92 -4.11 -6.32 -3.10
C HIS A 92 -4.59 -5.19 -4.01
N ARG A 93 -5.24 -5.50 -5.14
CA ARG A 93 -5.80 -4.46 -6.05
C ARG A 93 -7.01 -3.75 -5.43
N VAL A 94 -7.91 -4.47 -4.77
CA VAL A 94 -9.07 -3.88 -4.08
C VAL A 94 -8.63 -2.93 -2.96
N VAL A 95 -7.69 -3.38 -2.13
CA VAL A 95 -7.15 -2.57 -1.03
C VAL A 95 -6.35 -1.39 -1.57
N THR A 96 -5.68 -1.49 -2.72
CA THR A 96 -5.10 -0.32 -3.42
C THR A 96 -6.16 0.76 -3.64
N GLY A 97 -7.32 0.38 -4.19
CA GLY A 97 -8.43 1.30 -4.42
C GLY A 97 -8.92 1.94 -3.13
N ALA A 98 -9.09 1.15 -2.06
CA ALA A 98 -9.48 1.66 -0.75
C ALA A 98 -8.47 2.65 -0.17
N VAL A 99 -7.16 2.36 -0.28
CA VAL A 99 -6.09 3.27 0.16
C VAL A 99 -6.17 4.60 -0.61
N LEU A 100 -6.34 4.57 -1.93
CA LEU A 100 -6.45 5.80 -2.73
C LEU A 100 -7.68 6.62 -2.35
N LEU A 101 -8.84 5.97 -2.19
CA LEU A 101 -10.09 6.61 -1.81
C LEU A 101 -10.05 7.22 -0.41
N LEU A 102 -9.31 6.61 0.52
CA LEU A 102 -9.17 7.14 1.87
C LEU A 102 -8.10 8.24 1.94
N ALA A 103 -6.92 8.01 1.36
CA ALA A 103 -5.75 8.83 1.62
C ALA A 103 -5.63 10.05 0.70
N LEU A 104 -6.13 10.01 -0.55
CA LEU A 104 -6.07 11.18 -1.44
C LEU A 104 -6.98 12.34 -0.98
N PRO A 105 -8.26 12.13 -0.60
CA PRO A 105 -9.09 13.22 -0.08
C PRO A 105 -8.55 13.75 1.25
N LEU A 106 -7.97 12.86 2.07
CA LEU A 106 -7.31 13.23 3.31
C LEU A 106 -6.09 14.13 3.05
N ALA A 107 -5.22 13.76 2.10
CA ALA A 107 -4.10 14.61 1.67
C ALA A 107 -4.60 15.97 1.16
N TRP A 108 -5.66 15.99 0.35
CA TRP A 108 -6.27 17.23 -0.13
C TRP A 108 -6.79 18.11 1.00
N HIS A 109 -7.39 17.52 2.05
CA HIS A 109 -7.86 18.25 3.22
C HIS A 109 -6.68 18.79 4.05
N LEU A 110 -5.67 17.97 4.30
CA LEU A 110 -4.50 18.30 5.11
C LEU A 110 -3.53 19.26 4.42
N ARG A 111 -3.63 19.49 3.11
CA ARG A 111 -2.78 20.45 2.38
C ARG A 111 -2.87 21.89 2.90
N ARG A 112 -3.97 22.23 3.57
CA ARG A 112 -4.16 23.57 4.19
C ARG A 112 -3.28 23.79 5.42
N ILE A 113 -2.84 22.71 6.07
CA ILE A 113 -2.00 22.76 7.28
C ILE A 113 -0.58 22.27 7.02
N ASP A 114 -0.38 21.23 6.20
CA ASP A 114 0.93 20.69 5.80
C ASP A 114 0.94 20.40 4.29
N ALA A 115 1.08 21.45 3.47
CA ALA A 115 1.06 21.35 2.01
C ALA A 115 2.16 20.40 1.48
N TRP A 116 3.35 20.46 2.08
CA TRP A 116 4.48 19.61 1.67
C TRP A 116 4.20 18.14 2.00
N GLY A 117 3.85 17.82 3.24
CA GLY A 117 3.52 16.45 3.63
C GLY A 117 2.38 15.88 2.80
N ALA A 118 1.33 16.66 2.58
CA ALA A 118 0.19 16.28 1.75
C ALA A 118 0.61 16.01 0.29
N GLY A 119 1.49 16.86 -0.27
CA GLY A 119 2.06 16.67 -1.59
C GLY A 119 2.89 15.39 -1.70
N VAL A 120 3.75 15.11 -0.72
CA VAL A 120 4.55 13.87 -0.67
C VAL A 120 3.64 12.64 -0.60
N LEU A 121 2.61 12.65 0.27
CA LEU A 121 1.67 11.55 0.38
C LEU A 121 0.94 11.31 -0.96
N ALA A 122 0.39 12.37 -1.56
CA ALA A 122 -0.34 12.26 -2.82
C ALA A 122 0.58 11.78 -3.96
N ALA A 123 1.78 12.34 -4.09
CA ALA A 123 2.75 11.94 -5.11
C ALA A 123 3.17 10.48 -4.95
N ALA A 124 3.46 10.03 -3.72
CA ALA A 124 3.82 8.65 -3.46
C ALA A 124 2.68 7.68 -3.80
N LEU A 125 1.44 8.00 -3.43
CA LEU A 125 0.27 7.17 -3.73
C LEU A 125 -0.02 7.07 -5.23
N LEU A 126 0.04 8.18 -5.96
CA LEU A 126 -0.15 8.19 -7.40
C LEU A 126 0.98 7.43 -8.11
N ALA A 127 2.22 7.61 -7.67
CA ALA A 127 3.36 6.86 -8.19
C ALA A 127 3.21 5.35 -7.93
N LEU A 128 2.76 4.92 -6.75
CA LEU A 128 2.46 3.51 -6.45
C LEU A 128 1.40 2.93 -7.39
N ALA A 129 0.31 3.68 -7.60
CA ALA A 129 -0.79 3.26 -8.47
C ALA A 129 -0.35 3.08 -9.94
N MET A 130 0.57 3.91 -10.42
CA MET A 130 1.11 3.82 -11.78
C MET A 130 2.22 2.77 -11.91
N LEU A 131 3.08 2.65 -10.89
CA LEU A 131 4.24 1.76 -10.93
C LEU A 131 3.85 0.28 -10.83
N GLY A 132 2.77 -0.05 -10.13
CA GLY A 132 2.26 -1.42 -10.01
C GLY A 132 2.03 -2.10 -11.37
N PRO A 133 1.21 -1.53 -12.27
CA PRO A 133 1.02 -2.06 -13.62
C PRO A 133 2.33 -2.15 -14.44
N VAL A 134 3.20 -1.13 -14.33
CA VAL A 134 4.49 -1.10 -15.03
C VAL A 134 5.40 -2.25 -14.57
N MET A 135 5.41 -2.57 -13.28
CA MET A 135 6.16 -3.71 -12.74
C MET A 135 5.71 -5.05 -13.33
N VAL A 136 4.40 -5.24 -13.51
CA VAL A 136 3.85 -6.46 -14.12
C VAL A 136 4.32 -6.57 -15.56
N GLY A 137 4.19 -5.49 -16.35
CA GLY A 137 4.63 -5.48 -17.76
C GLY A 137 6.14 -5.64 -17.94
N ALA A 138 6.95 -5.23 -16.97
CA ALA A 138 8.41 -5.36 -16.99
C ALA A 138 8.92 -6.67 -16.37
N GLY A 139 8.05 -7.66 -16.10
CA GLY A 139 8.43 -8.96 -15.56
C GLY A 139 9.03 -8.88 -14.15
N PHE A 140 8.56 -7.96 -13.30
CA PHE A 140 9.03 -7.78 -11.93
C PHE A 140 10.52 -7.42 -11.80
N ALA A 141 11.01 -6.54 -12.68
CA ALA A 141 12.37 -6.01 -12.57
C ALA A 141 12.69 -5.48 -11.16
N PHE A 142 13.81 -5.93 -10.59
CA PHE A 142 14.20 -5.66 -9.21
C PHE A 142 14.18 -4.15 -8.87
N GLY A 143 14.69 -3.31 -9.77
CA GLY A 143 14.70 -1.86 -9.56
C GLY A 143 13.31 -1.25 -9.39
N LEU A 144 12.31 -1.73 -10.15
CA LEU A 144 10.93 -1.27 -10.02
C LEU A 144 10.30 -1.77 -8.71
N ALA A 145 10.56 -3.03 -8.33
CA ALA A 145 10.10 -3.58 -7.06
C ALA A 145 10.69 -2.82 -5.86
N LEU A 146 11.98 -2.46 -5.92
CA LEU A 146 12.61 -1.62 -4.90
C LEU A 146 11.97 -0.23 -4.84
N ALA A 147 11.77 0.43 -5.98
CA ALA A 147 11.13 1.73 -6.05
C ALA A 147 9.70 1.70 -5.47
N HIS A 148 8.94 0.66 -5.78
CA HIS A 148 7.59 0.47 -5.25
C HIS A 148 7.58 0.30 -3.72
N ASN A 149 8.48 -0.52 -3.18
CA ASN A 149 8.63 -0.66 -1.73
C ASN A 149 9.07 0.66 -1.07
N GLN A 150 9.99 1.39 -1.69
CA GLN A 150 10.46 2.67 -1.17
C GLN A 150 9.33 3.71 -1.14
N LEU A 151 8.51 3.79 -2.19
CA LEU A 151 7.35 4.68 -2.25
C LEU A 151 6.30 4.31 -1.20
N ALA A 152 6.05 3.02 -0.97
CA ALA A 152 5.13 2.56 0.06
C ALA A 152 5.62 2.95 1.46
N ALA A 153 6.94 2.87 1.71
CA ALA A 153 7.54 3.32 2.95
C ALA A 153 7.43 4.84 3.13
N ILE A 154 7.65 5.62 2.06
CA ILE A 154 7.45 7.08 2.05
C ILE A 154 6.00 7.45 2.32
N ALA A 155 5.04 6.77 1.68
CA ALA A 155 3.62 7.01 1.89
C ALA A 155 3.22 6.76 3.36
N LEU A 156 3.69 5.65 3.95
CA LEU A 156 3.43 5.34 5.36
C LEU A 156 4.05 6.39 6.29
N ALA A 157 5.32 6.73 6.07
CA ALA A 157 6.03 7.73 6.86
C ALA A 157 5.43 9.15 6.72
N ALA A 158 4.91 9.50 5.54
CA ALA A 158 4.21 10.76 5.33
C ALA A 158 2.89 10.76 6.13
N LEU A 159 2.12 9.69 6.07
CA LEU A 159 0.85 9.55 6.78
C LEU A 159 1.02 9.63 8.31
N THR A 160 2.09 9.04 8.87
CA THR A 160 2.34 9.05 10.32
C THR A 160 2.69 10.42 10.90
N ARG A 161 2.99 11.41 10.05
CA ARG A 161 3.23 12.80 10.49
C ARG A 161 2.02 13.43 11.17
N TRP A 162 0.81 13.00 10.82
CA TRP A 162 -0.44 13.55 11.34
C TRP A 162 -1.13 12.65 12.40
N LEU A 163 -0.58 11.46 12.66
CA LEU A 163 -1.04 10.56 13.74
C LEU A 163 -0.52 11.03 15.10
#